data_AF-A0A378IXZ1-F1
#
_entry.id   AF-A0A378IXZ1-F1
#
_cell.length_a   1.000
_cell.length_b   1.000
_cell.length_c   1.000
_cell.angle_alpha   90.00
_cell.angle_beta   90.00
_cell.angle_gamma   90.00
#
_symmetry.space_group_name_H-M   'P 1'
#
loop_
_entity.id
_entity.type
_entity.pdbx_description
1 polymer ?
#
loop_
_entity_poly.entity_id
_entity_poly.type
_entity_poly.pdbx_seq_one_letter_code
_entity_poly.pdbx_strand_id
1 'polypeptide(L)'
;MSLFSALDVLTAENLKSDLLELWQEKKTNTNGILLVTHNIEEAATLADRIVIFGSDPGYIRAELQVTLPQPREPDTPEYHALVDKIYTLMTTGPKEKARRANASAKLAWATVCLM
;
A
#
# COMPACT_ATOMS: atom_id res chain seq x y z
N MET A 1 7.95 -11.78 2.36
CA MET A 1 7.62 -11.98 3.78
C MET A 1 6.64 -10.86 4.16
N SER A 2 5.39 -11.18 4.53
CA SER A 2 4.34 -10.17 4.82
C SER A 2 4.61 -9.55 6.18
N LEU A 3 4.06 -8.37 6.46
CA LEU A 3 4.28 -7.64 7.71
C LEU A 3 4.03 -8.52 8.95
N PHE A 4 3.08 -9.45 8.87
CA PHE A 4 2.74 -10.39 9.95
C PHE A 4 3.14 -11.85 9.68
N SER A 5 4.01 -12.10 8.70
CA SER A 5 4.38 -13.47 8.29
C SER A 5 5.14 -14.29 9.33
N ALA A 6 5.57 -13.66 10.44
CA ALA A 6 6.18 -14.34 11.58
C ALA A 6 5.14 -14.84 12.61
N LEU A 7 3.85 -14.59 12.39
CA LEU A 7 2.75 -14.95 13.29
C LEU A 7 1.86 -16.03 12.67
N ASP A 8 1.18 -16.79 13.54
CA ASP A 8 0.07 -17.65 13.10
C ASP A 8 -1.04 -16.81 12.46
N VAL A 9 -1.75 -17.40 11.50
CA VAL A 9 -2.77 -16.73 10.68
C VAL A 9 -3.83 -16.02 11.54
N LEU A 10 -4.35 -16.67 12.59
CA LEU A 10 -5.37 -16.08 13.45
C LEU A 10 -4.83 -14.90 14.27
N THR A 11 -3.58 -15.00 14.70
CA THR A 11 -2.92 -13.94 15.47
C THR A 11 -2.61 -12.73 14.59
N ALA A 12 -2.21 -12.97 13.34
CA ALA A 12 -1.98 -11.92 12.35
C ALA A 12 -3.26 -11.15 12.02
N GLU A 13 -4.38 -11.85 11.81
CA GLU A 13 -5.68 -11.21 11.52
C GLU A 13 -6.18 -10.38 12.71
N ASN A 14 -6.08 -10.90 13.93
CA ASN A 14 -6.47 -10.15 15.13
C ASN A 14 -5.66 -8.85 15.27
N LEU A 15 -4.33 -8.91 15.12
CA LEU A 15 -3.49 -7.71 15.22
C LEU A 15 -3.75 -6.70 14.11
N LYS A 16 -4.10 -7.14 12.90
CA LYS A 16 -4.52 -6.22 11.84
C LYS A 16 -5.80 -5.48 12.22
N SER A 17 -6.78 -6.20 12.77
CA SER A 17 -8.02 -5.61 13.26
C SER A 17 -7.74 -4.60 14.38
N ASP A 18 -6.98 -5.00 15.40
CA ASP A 18 -6.61 -4.14 16.52
C ASP A 18 -5.86 -2.88 16.05
N LEU A 19 -4.95 -3.01 15.07
CA LEU A 19 -4.23 -1.88 14.49
C LEU A 19 -5.17 -0.91 13.79
N LEU A 20 -6.13 -1.42 13.00
CA LEU A 20 -7.13 -0.60 12.32
C LEU A 20 -8.05 0.10 13.32
N GLU A 21 -8.49 -0.59 14.37
CA GLU A 21 -9.30 0.00 15.44
C GLU A 21 -8.56 1.15 16.12
N LEU A 22 -7.31 0.92 16.56
CA LEU A 22 -6.49 1.97 17.19
C LEU A 22 -6.25 3.16 16.27
N TRP A 23 -6.10 2.92 14.96
CA TRP A 23 -5.96 3.98 13.96
C TRP A 23 -7.25 4.79 13.80
N GLN A 24 -8.39 4.12 13.69
CA GLN A 24 -9.70 4.77 13.52
C GLN A 24 -10.13 5.55 14.76
N GLU A 25 -9.87 5.00 15.95
CA GLU A 25 -10.22 5.64 17.21
C GLU A 25 -9.43 6.92 17.49
N LYS A 26 -8.34 7.19 16.73
CA LYS A 26 -7.43 8.34 16.90
C LYS A 26 -6.95 8.54 18.35
N LYS A 27 -7.01 7.49 19.17
CA LYS A 27 -6.59 7.53 20.59
C LYS A 27 -5.08 7.63 20.75
N THR A 28 -4.34 7.34 19.69
CA THR A 28 -2.89 7.52 19.65
C THR A 28 -2.58 8.91 19.08
N ASN A 29 -1.63 9.63 19.67
CA ASN A 29 -1.14 10.93 19.19
C ASN A 29 -0.26 10.79 17.92
N THR A 30 -0.58 9.80 17.09
CA THR A 30 0.20 9.33 15.95
C THR A 30 -0.41 9.88 14.68
N ASN A 31 0.35 10.67 13.93
CA ASN A 31 -0.15 11.37 12.73
C ASN A 31 -0.16 10.50 11.46
N GLY A 32 0.31 9.26 11.52
CA GLY A 32 0.42 8.36 10.37
C GLY A 32 1.09 7.03 10.72
N ILE A 33 0.70 5.96 10.05
CA ILE A 33 1.31 4.64 10.13
C ILE A 33 1.94 4.32 8.77
N LEU A 34 3.16 3.77 8.79
CA LEU A 34 3.87 3.33 7.60
C LEU A 34 4.01 1.81 7.63
N LEU A 35 3.49 1.13 6.60
CA LEU A 35 3.38 -0.33 6.54
C LEU A 35 4.11 -0.87 5.31
N VAL A 36 5.23 -1.59 5.52
CA VAL A 36 5.97 -2.25 4.44
C VAL A 36 5.40 -3.64 4.25
N THR A 37 4.82 -3.93 3.08
CA THR A 37 4.37 -5.28 2.77
C THR A 37 4.59 -5.62 1.30
N HIS A 38 4.93 -6.88 1.06
CA HIS A 38 4.92 -7.51 -0.25
C HIS A 38 3.55 -8.14 -0.62
N ASN A 39 2.55 -8.08 0.28
CA ASN A 39 1.22 -8.62 0.04
C ASN A 39 0.30 -7.50 -0.47
N ILE A 40 -0.26 -7.69 -1.67
CA ILE A 40 -1.15 -6.73 -2.34
C ILE A 40 -2.44 -6.53 -1.57
N GLU A 41 -3.06 -7.61 -1.10
CA GLU A 41 -4.34 -7.55 -0.39
C GLU A 41 -4.19 -6.83 0.94
N GLU A 42 -3.07 -7.05 1.63
CA GLU A 42 -2.74 -6.34 2.86
C GLU A 42 -2.59 -4.83 2.62
N ALA A 43 -1.88 -4.43 1.55
CA ALA A 43 -1.76 -3.03 1.16
C ALA A 43 -3.11 -2.41 0.76
N ALA A 44 -3.93 -3.14 0.00
CA ALA A 44 -5.26 -2.69 -0.43
C ALA A 44 -6.22 -2.51 0.77
N THR A 45 -6.15 -3.42 1.74
CA THR A 45 -7.02 -3.40 2.93
C THR A 45 -6.63 -2.29 3.90
N LEU A 46 -5.34 -2.12 4.17
CA LEU A 46 -4.88 -1.26 5.26
C LEU A 46 -4.53 0.17 4.85
N ALA A 47 -4.01 0.39 3.63
CA ALA A 47 -3.39 1.66 3.28
C ALA A 47 -4.38 2.63 2.61
N ASP A 48 -4.34 3.90 3.00
CA ASP A 48 -5.04 4.98 2.27
C ASP A 48 -4.20 5.52 1.10
N ARG A 49 -2.90 5.24 1.12
CA ARG A 49 -1.92 5.60 0.09
C ARG A 49 -0.94 4.46 -0.10
N ILE A 50 -0.80 3.99 -1.33
CA ILE A 50 0.09 2.89 -1.71
C ILE A 50 1.19 3.46 -2.60
N VAL A 51 2.45 3.26 -2.19
CA VAL A 51 3.64 3.65 -2.96
C VAL A 51 4.32 2.38 -3.44
N ILE A 52 4.45 2.23 -4.75
CA ILE A 52 5.07 1.07 -5.39
C ILE A 52 6.51 1.40 -5.75
N PHE A 53 7.45 0.61 -5.24
CA PHE A 53 8.86 0.75 -5.56
C PHE A 53 9.22 -0.07 -6.80
N GLY A 54 10.00 0.54 -7.69
CA GLY A 54 10.70 -0.12 -8.77
C GLY A 54 12.15 -0.40 -8.37
N SER A 55 12.67 -1.54 -8.82
CA SER A 55 14.07 -1.92 -8.63
C SER A 55 14.96 -1.28 -9.70
N ASP A 56 16.24 -1.04 -9.35
CA ASP A 56 17.37 -0.79 -10.26
C ASP A 56 17.42 0.58 -11.00
N PRO A 57 17.99 1.65 -10.39
CA PRO A 57 18.17 1.88 -8.95
C PRO A 57 16.85 2.36 -8.30
N GLY A 58 16.63 1.98 -7.04
CA GLY A 58 15.37 2.12 -6.30
C GLY A 58 14.61 3.44 -6.54
N TYR A 59 13.36 3.34 -6.98
CA TYR A 59 12.54 4.51 -7.27
C TYR A 59 11.06 4.31 -7.02
N ILE A 60 10.32 5.40 -6.84
CA ILE A 60 8.86 5.38 -6.82
C ILE A 60 8.38 5.19 -8.26
N ARG A 61 7.83 4.01 -8.53
CA ARG A 61 7.24 3.65 -9.83
C ARG A 61 5.81 4.17 -9.94
N ALA A 62 5.05 4.04 -8.88
CA ALA A 62 3.68 4.54 -8.86
C ALA A 62 3.29 4.95 -7.45
N GLU A 63 2.35 5.88 -7.41
CA GLU A 63 1.65 6.28 -6.21
C GLU A 63 0.15 6.15 -6.49
N LEU A 64 -0.55 5.50 -5.58
CA LEU A 64 -1.98 5.27 -5.66
C LEU A 64 -2.65 5.76 -4.38
N GLN A 65 -3.62 6.65 -4.54
CA GLN A 65 -4.53 7.01 -3.46
C GLN A 65 -5.70 6.03 -3.46
N VAL A 66 -5.97 5.40 -2.32
CA VAL A 66 -7.08 4.48 -2.13
C VAL A 66 -8.27 5.28 -1.63
N THR A 67 -9.31 5.38 -2.44
CA THR A 67 -10.52 6.17 -2.12
C THR A 67 -11.62 5.34 -1.47
N LEU A 68 -11.41 4.03 -1.30
CA LEU A 68 -12.37 3.15 -0.65
C LEU A 68 -12.42 3.43 0.86
N PRO A 69 -13.63 3.65 1.44
CA PRO A 69 -13.78 3.88 2.87
C PRO A 69 -13.40 2.63 3.67
N GLN A 70 -13.00 2.83 4.93
CA GLN A 70 -12.83 1.75 5.90
C GLN A 70 -14.16 1.44 6.60
N PRO A 71 -14.45 0.17 6.97
CA PRO A 71 -13.66 -1.03 6.67
C PRO A 71 -13.83 -1.48 5.21
N ARG A 72 -12.74 -1.96 4.60
CA ARG A 72 -12.77 -2.46 3.21
C ARG A 72 -13.19 -3.92 3.18
N GLU A 73 -14.25 -4.21 2.43
CA GLU A 73 -14.76 -5.57 2.25
C GLU A 73 -14.08 -6.25 1.05
N PRO A 74 -13.35 -7.37 1.25
CA PRO A 74 -12.61 -8.04 0.18
C PRO A 74 -13.50 -8.52 -0.97
N ASP A 75 -14.77 -8.86 -0.69
CA ASP A 75 -15.68 -9.45 -1.66
C ASP A 75 -16.36 -8.41 -2.60
N THR A 76 -16.01 -7.13 -2.47
CA THR A 76 -16.62 -6.07 -3.28
C THR A 76 -15.94 -5.95 -4.66
N PRO A 77 -16.70 -5.69 -5.74
CA PRO A 77 -16.13 -5.47 -7.08
C PRO A 77 -15.10 -4.34 -7.10
N GLU A 78 -15.30 -3.29 -6.31
CA GLU A 78 -14.41 -2.14 -6.22
C GLU A 78 -13.07 -2.50 -5.57
N TYR A 79 -13.09 -3.39 -4.57
CA TYR A 79 -11.87 -3.90 -3.95
C TYR A 79 -11.08 -4.79 -4.91
N HIS A 80 -11.75 -5.70 -5.61
CA HIS A 80 -11.10 -6.52 -6.64
C HIS A 80 -10.45 -5.65 -7.73
N ALA A 81 -11.14 -4.62 -8.20
CA ALA A 81 -10.60 -3.68 -9.17
C ALA A 81 -9.36 -2.93 -8.65
N LEU A 82 -9.32 -2.61 -7.34
CA LEU A 82 -8.16 -2.01 -6.71
C LEU A 82 -6.97 -2.98 -6.67
N VAL A 83 -7.19 -4.24 -6.28
CA VAL A 83 -6.17 -5.30 -6.25
C VAL A 83 -5.59 -5.53 -7.65
N ASP A 84 -6.46 -5.66 -8.67
CA ASP A 84 -6.05 -5.82 -10.07
C ASP A 84 -5.21 -4.64 -10.56
N LYS A 85 -5.58 -3.41 -10.17
CA LYS A 85 -4.82 -2.21 -10.50
C LYS A 85 -3.42 -2.23 -9.88
N ILE A 86 -3.30 -2.61 -8.60
CA ILE A 86 -2.00 -2.71 -7.92
C ILE A 86 -1.15 -3.82 -8.58
N TYR A 87 -1.75 -4.97 -8.86
CA TYR A 87 -1.08 -6.09 -9.54
C TYR A 87 -0.52 -5.67 -10.90
N THR A 88 -1.34 -4.98 -11.70
CA THR A 88 -0.93 -4.44 -13.01
C THR A 88 0.24 -3.47 -12.87
N LEU A 89 0.18 -2.55 -11.90
CA LEU A 89 1.25 -1.58 -11.67
C LEU A 89 2.57 -2.24 -11.23
N MET A 90 2.52 -3.38 -10.52
CA MET A 90 3.73 -4.12 -10.15
C MET A 90 4.30 -4.94 -11.31
N THR A 91 3.46 -5.53 -12.15
CA THR A 91 3.89 -6.47 -13.21
C THR A 91 4.20 -5.83 -14.57
N THR A 92 3.70 -4.62 -14.86
CA THR A 92 3.87 -3.99 -16.20
C THR A 92 5.27 -3.37 -16.42
N GLY A 93 6.25 -4.13 -16.92
CA GLY A 93 7.58 -3.61 -17.36
C GLY A 93 7.56 -2.71 -18.61
N PRO A 94 8.70 -2.45 -19.27
CA PRO A 94 9.57 -1.25 -19.36
C PRO A 94 9.02 0.15 -19.71
N LYS A 95 7.69 0.37 -19.81
CA LYS A 95 7.16 1.69 -20.27
C LYS A 95 7.46 2.87 -19.34
N GLU A 96 7.89 2.61 -18.10
CA GLU A 96 8.16 3.60 -17.05
C GLU A 96 9.38 4.50 -17.33
N LYS A 97 10.43 3.98 -17.99
CA LYS A 97 11.66 4.77 -18.30
C LYS A 97 11.35 6.02 -19.12
N ALA A 98 10.36 5.94 -20.02
CA ALA A 98 9.97 7.04 -20.91
C ALA A 98 9.19 8.16 -20.19
N ARG A 99 8.40 7.83 -19.16
CA ARG A 99 7.58 8.81 -18.42
C ARG A 99 8.43 9.63 -17.44
N ARG A 100 9.52 9.05 -16.93
CA ARG A 100 10.37 9.63 -15.89
C ARG A 100 11.21 10.82 -16.36
N ALA A 101 11.57 10.87 -17.64
CA ALA A 101 12.21 12.04 -18.23
C ALA A 101 11.34 13.32 -18.12
N ASN A 102 10.01 13.18 -17.98
CA ASN A 102 9.07 14.30 -17.92
C ASN A 102 8.63 14.71 -16.50
N ALA A 103 8.85 13.90 -15.46
CA ALA A 103 8.17 14.06 -14.16
C ALA A 103 9.00 14.73 -13.05
N SER A 104 10.31 14.94 -13.23
CA SER A 104 11.23 15.46 -12.20
C SER A 104 10.95 16.90 -11.71
N ALA A 105 9.88 17.54 -12.18
CA ALA A 105 9.56 18.94 -11.90
C ALA A 105 8.62 19.18 -10.71
N LYS A 106 7.99 18.15 -10.11
CA LYS A 106 6.89 18.40 -9.17
C LYS A 106 6.81 17.39 -8.02
N LEU A 107 6.98 17.93 -6.82
CA LEU A 107 6.24 17.63 -5.58
C LEU A 107 6.96 16.86 -4.46
N ALA A 108 6.93 17.54 -3.32
CA ALA A 108 7.33 17.16 -1.98
C ALA A 108 6.36 16.13 -1.36
N TRP A 109 6.78 15.58 -0.21
CA TRP A 109 6.08 14.71 0.77
C TRP A 109 5.78 13.25 0.35
N ALA A 110 6.78 12.37 0.55
CA ALA A 110 6.69 10.92 0.36
C ALA A 110 6.92 10.16 1.69
N THR A 111 6.02 9.23 2.01
CA THR A 111 6.27 8.19 3.01
C THR A 111 6.55 6.88 2.26
N VAL A 112 7.74 6.31 2.49
CA VAL A 112 8.41 5.30 1.67
C VAL A 112 8.37 3.95 2.36
N CYS A 113 7.80 2.91 1.75
CA CYS A 113 7.98 1.53 2.17
C CYS A 113 8.97 0.81 1.27
N LEU A 114 10.10 0.39 1.84
CA LEU A 114 11.23 -0.17 1.09
C LEU A 114 11.28 -1.69 1.27
N MET A 115 11.36 -2.39 0.13
CA MET A 115 11.60 -3.83 -0.13
C MET A 115 10.54 -4.83 0.36
#